data_AF-A0A9W6YBA5-F1
#
_entry.id   AF-A0A9W6YBA5-F1
#
_cell.length_a   1.000
_cell.length_b   1.000
_cell.length_c   1.000
_cell.angle_alpha   90.00
_cell.angle_beta   90.00
_cell.angle_gamma   90.00
#
_symmetry.space_group_name_H-M   'P 1'
#
loop_
_entity.id
_entity.type
_entity.pdbx_description
1 polymer ?
#
loop_
_entity_poly.entity_id
_entity_poly.type
_entity_poly.pdbx_seq_one_letter_code
_entity_poly.pdbx_strand_id
1 'polypeptide(L)'
;MKYALANFRVYLLGSRPFVVYTDHASLRTAIKSPHISQRRARWLSIFAEYSFQVKYKPGRLNVVADALSRRPDYAVHKSDANAIGVVRTSTPSSSLLDDVRSAYANDADAKQLLATSRHLLTNLVRSWLNTSVPVYSDIVYTTDYCFTAQLTTTLIGLSSRTTLS
;
A
#
# COMPACT_ATOMS: atom_id res chain seq x y z
N MET A 1 6.50 13.95 -8.09
CA MET A 1 5.08 13.52 -8.00
C MET A 1 4.76 12.33 -8.90
N LYS A 2 4.90 12.42 -10.24
CA LYS A 2 4.53 11.32 -11.16
C LYS A 2 5.15 9.96 -10.81
N TYR A 3 6.46 9.92 -10.54
CA TYR A 3 7.14 8.67 -10.16
C TYR A 3 6.57 8.05 -8.89
N ALA A 4 6.27 8.87 -7.87
CA ALA A 4 5.65 8.39 -6.64
C ALA A 4 4.27 7.79 -6.91
N LEU A 5 3.41 8.48 -7.69
CA LEU A 5 2.08 7.96 -8.04
C LEU A 5 2.15 6.65 -8.82
N ALA A 6 3.11 6.52 -9.74
CA ALA A 6 3.31 5.27 -10.49
C ALA A 6 3.75 4.11 -9.58
N ASN A 7 4.70 4.34 -8.67
CA ASN A 7 5.20 3.31 -7.77
C ASN A 7 4.13 2.83 -6.78
N PHE A 8 3.30 3.76 -6.30
CA PHE A 8 2.23 3.45 -5.36
C PHE A 8 0.87 3.23 -6.04
N ARG A 9 0.84 3.07 -7.37
CA ARG A 9 -0.40 2.97 -8.16
C ARG A 9 -1.36 1.91 -7.62
N VAL A 10 -0.84 0.74 -7.23
CA VAL A 10 -1.63 -0.38 -6.67
C VAL A 10 -2.40 0.02 -5.39
N TYR A 11 -1.84 0.94 -4.60
CA TYR A 11 -2.46 1.40 -3.34
C TYR A 11 -3.31 2.66 -3.50
N LEU A 12 -3.02 3.47 -4.52
CA LEU A 12 -3.63 4.78 -4.74
C LEU A 12 -4.79 4.74 -5.74
N LEU A 13 -4.92 3.65 -6.52
CA LEU A 13 -6.08 3.45 -7.38
C LEU A 13 -7.29 3.02 -6.56
N GLY A 14 -8.36 3.80 -6.65
CA GLY A 14 -9.63 3.54 -6.00
C GLY A 14 -10.39 4.81 -5.65
N SER A 15 -11.56 4.63 -5.02
CA SER A 15 -12.49 5.73 -4.72
C SER A 15 -12.12 6.53 -3.46
N ARG A 16 -11.06 6.15 -2.73
CA ARG A 16 -10.67 6.81 -1.48
C ARG A 16 -9.78 8.02 -1.77
N PRO A 17 -10.24 9.25 -1.46
CA PRO A 17 -9.43 10.43 -1.67
C PRO A 17 -8.24 10.45 -0.71
N PHE A 18 -7.06 10.82 -1.20
CA PHE A 18 -5.85 10.97 -0.39
C PHE A 18 -5.22 12.36 -0.50
N VAL A 19 -4.28 12.67 0.40
CA VAL A 19 -3.62 13.97 0.45
C VAL A 19 -2.13 13.81 0.14
N VAL A 20 -1.64 14.58 -0.84
CA VAL A 20 -0.22 14.64 -1.19
C VAL A 20 0.38 15.92 -0.60
N TYR A 21 1.35 15.75 0.30
CA TYR A 21 2.16 16.84 0.80
C TYR A 21 3.36 17.07 -0.11
N THR A 22 3.54 18.30 -0.58
CA THR A 22 4.67 18.69 -1.42
C THR A 22 5.22 20.05 -1.03
N ASP A 23 6.53 20.20 -1.10
CA ASP A 23 7.25 21.46 -1.00
C ASP A 23 7.26 22.25 -2.31
N HIS A 24 6.59 21.76 -3.35
CA HIS A 24 6.51 22.43 -4.64
C HIS A 24 5.22 23.24 -4.77
N ALA A 25 5.29 24.53 -4.39
CA ALA A 25 4.14 25.44 -4.33
C ALA A 25 3.40 25.61 -5.67
N SER A 26 4.12 25.57 -6.79
CA SER A 26 3.55 25.68 -8.15
C SER A 26 2.54 24.58 -8.48
N LEU A 27 2.65 23.43 -7.83
CA LEU A 27 1.78 22.28 -8.06
C LEU A 27 0.37 22.47 -7.47
N ARG A 28 0.24 23.37 -6.49
CA ARG A 28 -1.06 23.72 -5.88
C ARG A 28 -2.00 24.37 -6.89
N THR A 29 -1.46 25.21 -7.77
CA THR A 29 -2.22 25.96 -8.77
C THR A 29 -2.18 25.30 -10.14
N ALA A 30 -1.22 24.42 -10.41
CA ALA A 30 -1.08 23.71 -11.67
C ALA A 30 -2.33 22.90 -12.07
N ILE A 31 -3.08 22.37 -11.10
CA ILE A 31 -4.33 21.61 -11.33
C ILE A 31 -5.52 22.54 -11.63
N LYS A 32 -5.50 23.78 -11.13
CA LYS A 32 -6.63 24.73 -11.21
C LYS A 32 -6.47 25.78 -12.32
N SER A 33 -5.34 25.80 -13.02
CA SER A 33 -5.03 26.84 -14.00
C SER A 33 -5.82 26.63 -15.31
N PRO A 34 -6.51 27.65 -15.85
CA PRO A 34 -7.31 27.52 -17.07
C PRO A 34 -6.45 27.40 -18.35
N HIS A 35 -5.19 27.87 -18.33
CA HIS A 35 -4.29 27.83 -19.48
C HIS A 35 -3.18 26.79 -19.26
N ILE A 36 -3.36 25.61 -19.86
CA ILE A 36 -2.50 24.44 -19.68
C ILE A 36 -1.71 24.21 -20.96
N SER A 37 -0.36 24.19 -20.87
CA SER A 37 0.47 23.81 -22.01
C SER A 37 0.33 22.31 -22.31
N GLN A 38 0.54 21.88 -23.57
CA GLN A 38 0.34 20.48 -23.97
C GLN A 38 1.18 19.49 -23.13
N ARG A 39 2.42 19.86 -22.79
CA ARG A 39 3.24 19.09 -21.86
C ARG A 39 2.56 18.93 -20.50
N ARG A 40 1.99 20.00 -19.96
CA ARG A 40 1.31 20.03 -18.65
C ARG A 40 0.00 19.23 -18.68
N ALA A 41 -0.75 19.29 -19.79
CA ALA A 41 -1.95 18.50 -20.01
C ALA A 41 -1.67 16.99 -19.95
N ARG A 42 -0.56 16.54 -20.56
CA ARG A 42 -0.12 15.13 -20.47
C ARG A 42 0.19 14.68 -19.04
N TRP A 43 0.69 15.55 -18.19
CA TRP A 43 0.89 15.22 -16.77
C TRP A 43 -0.42 15.21 -16.00
N LEU A 44 -1.31 16.17 -16.27
CA LEU A 44 -2.63 16.24 -15.64
C LEU A 44 -3.51 15.05 -16.02
N SER A 45 -3.43 14.53 -17.25
CA SER A 45 -4.16 13.32 -17.64
C SER A 45 -3.75 12.10 -16.81
N ILE A 46 -2.46 11.97 -16.48
CA ILE A 46 -1.95 10.93 -15.58
C ILE A 46 -2.49 11.14 -14.16
N PHE A 47 -2.59 12.40 -13.72
CA PHE A 47 -3.11 12.71 -12.39
C PHE A 47 -4.61 12.54 -12.26
N ALA A 48 -5.37 12.66 -13.35
CA ALA A 48 -6.81 12.48 -13.38
C ALA A 48 -7.26 11.05 -13.02
N GLU A 49 -6.38 10.05 -13.16
CA GLU A 49 -6.63 8.67 -12.72
C GLU A 49 -6.73 8.54 -11.19
N TYR A 50 -6.26 9.54 -10.43
CA TYR A 50 -6.14 9.47 -8.97
C TYR A 50 -7.01 10.53 -8.30
N SER A 51 -7.72 10.14 -7.24
CA SER A 51 -8.48 11.06 -6.40
C SER A 51 -7.60 11.63 -5.27
N PHE A 52 -7.00 12.80 -5.46
CA PHE A 52 -6.14 13.41 -4.43
C PHE A 52 -6.26 14.93 -4.30
N GLN A 53 -5.86 15.42 -3.12
CA GLN A 53 -5.69 16.83 -2.83
C GLN A 53 -4.21 17.16 -2.58
N VAL A 54 -3.74 18.27 -3.13
CA VAL A 54 -2.36 18.73 -2.91
C VAL A 54 -2.31 19.74 -1.77
N LYS A 55 -1.52 19.46 -0.74
CA LYS A 55 -1.21 20.40 0.35
C LYS A 55 0.26 20.80 0.29
N TYR A 56 0.50 22.10 0.43
CA TYR A 56 1.86 22.61 0.50
C TYR A 56 2.45 22.34 1.88
N LYS A 57 3.68 21.82 1.93
CA LYS A 57 4.47 21.64 3.14
C LYS A 57 5.87 22.25 2.89
N PRO A 58 6.29 23.27 3.64
CA PRO A 58 7.62 23.87 3.46
C PRO A 58 8.74 22.82 3.49
N GLY A 59 9.73 22.94 2.60
CA GLY A 59 10.83 21.98 2.49
C GLY A 59 11.55 21.72 3.82
N ARG A 60 11.71 22.75 4.65
CA ARG A 60 12.29 22.65 6.01
C ARG A 60 11.54 21.67 6.92
N LEU A 61 10.24 21.48 6.72
CA LEU A 61 9.41 20.52 7.46
C LEU A 61 9.31 19.17 6.74
N ASN A 62 9.79 19.08 5.50
CA ASN A 62 9.73 17.89 4.65
C ASN A 62 11.03 17.06 4.71
N VAL A 63 11.71 17.09 5.86
CA VAL A 63 13.05 16.49 6.07
C VAL A 63 13.09 15.01 5.69
N VAL A 64 12.06 14.24 6.07
CA VAL A 64 12.01 12.80 5.78
C VAL A 64 11.96 12.53 4.27
N ALA A 65 11.10 13.25 3.54
CA ALA A 65 10.97 13.07 2.10
C ALA A 65 12.23 13.57 1.36
N ASP A 66 12.81 14.68 1.82
CA ASP A 66 14.07 15.21 1.27
C ASP A 66 15.22 14.21 1.48
N ALA A 67 15.39 13.68 2.69
CA ALA A 67 16.41 12.67 3.01
C ALA A 67 16.25 11.40 2.17
N LEU A 68 15.02 10.89 2.04
CA LEU A 68 14.74 9.70 1.20
C LEU A 68 15.00 9.97 -0.28
N SER A 69 14.70 11.19 -0.77
CA SER A 69 14.90 11.55 -2.17
C SER A 69 16.38 11.75 -2.55
N ARG A 70 17.25 12.05 -1.57
CA ARG A 70 18.68 12.30 -1.75
C ARG A 70 19.58 11.09 -1.42
N ARG A 71 19.00 9.91 -1.20
CA ARG A 71 19.80 8.72 -0.87
C ARG A 71 20.77 8.39 -2.02
N PRO A 72 22.08 8.31 -1.77
CA PRO A 72 23.07 8.02 -2.81
C PRO A 72 22.88 6.63 -3.42
N ASP A 73 22.39 5.66 -2.63
CA ASP A 73 22.09 4.29 -3.09
C ASP A 73 21.00 4.24 -4.18
N TYR A 74 20.13 5.26 -4.25
CA TYR A 74 19.08 5.40 -5.26
C TYR A 74 19.49 6.27 -6.44
N ALA A 75 20.68 6.91 -6.39
CA ALA A 75 21.23 7.53 -7.57
C ALA A 75 21.43 6.41 -8.58
N VAL A 76 20.60 6.41 -9.64
CA VAL A 76 20.78 5.54 -10.79
C VAL A 76 22.22 5.77 -11.22
N HIS A 77 23.10 4.81 -10.94
CA HIS A 77 24.33 4.69 -11.69
C HIS A 77 23.85 4.71 -13.12
N LYS A 78 24.15 5.80 -13.86
CA LYS A 78 24.15 5.73 -15.31
C LYS A 78 25.27 4.77 -15.63
N SER A 79 25.03 3.48 -15.43
CA SER A 79 25.88 2.42 -15.93
C SER A 79 25.90 2.68 -17.41
N ASP A 80 27.08 2.99 -17.93
CA ASP A 80 27.31 3.02 -19.36
C ASP A 80 26.59 1.81 -19.95
N ALA A 81 25.74 2.03 -20.96
CA ALA A 81 24.80 1.01 -21.45
C ALA A 81 25.47 -0.29 -21.97
N ASN A 82 26.81 -0.35 -21.96
CA ASN A 82 27.64 -1.51 -22.27
C ASN A 82 28.11 -2.33 -21.06
N ALA A 83 27.89 -1.89 -19.83
CA ALA A 83 28.22 -2.68 -18.64
C ALA A 83 26.99 -3.48 -18.19
N ILE A 84 26.90 -4.74 -18.61
CA ILE A 84 25.94 -5.71 -18.05
C ILE A 84 26.35 -6.00 -16.60
N GLY A 85 25.99 -5.11 -15.68
CA GLY A 85 26.06 -5.35 -14.25
C GLY A 85 24.94 -6.29 -13.87
N VAL A 86 25.20 -7.60 -13.90
CA VAL A 86 24.28 -8.61 -13.34
C VAL A 86 24.22 -8.39 -11.84
N VAL A 87 23.27 -7.58 -11.36
CA VAL A 87 22.84 -7.67 -9.96
C VAL A 87 22.13 -9.00 -9.84
N ARG A 88 22.86 -10.02 -9.38
CA ARG A 88 22.27 -11.31 -9.01
C ARG A 88 21.43 -11.06 -7.77
N THR A 89 20.15 -10.75 -7.95
CA THR A 89 19.17 -11.06 -6.92
C THR A 89 19.05 -12.59 -6.90
N SER A 90 20.02 -13.27 -6.28
CA SER A 90 19.87 -14.68 -5.99
C SER A 90 18.72 -14.78 -4.99
N THR A 91 17.56 -15.23 -5.48
CA THR A 91 16.55 -15.80 -4.59
C THR A 91 17.27 -16.84 -3.75
N PRO A 92 17.23 -16.75 -2.40
CA PRO A 92 17.78 -17.82 -1.58
C PRO A 92 17.16 -19.13 -2.03
N SER A 93 17.95 -20.19 -2.11
CA SER A 93 17.45 -21.51 -2.49
C SER A 93 16.29 -21.89 -1.56
N SER A 94 15.27 -22.58 -2.09
CA SER A 94 14.11 -22.98 -1.30
C SER A 94 14.52 -23.75 -0.03
N SER A 95 15.59 -24.54 -0.12
CA SER A 95 16.19 -25.26 1.00
C SER A 95 16.60 -24.34 2.16
N LEU A 96 17.20 -23.18 1.89
CA LEU A 96 17.63 -22.25 2.94
C LEU A 96 16.42 -21.60 3.64
N LEU A 97 15.33 -21.34 2.90
CA LEU A 97 14.11 -20.82 3.50
C LEU A 97 13.41 -21.86 4.37
N ASP A 98 13.46 -23.14 3.99
CA ASP A 98 12.91 -24.24 4.75
C ASP A 98 13.74 -24.52 6.02
N ASP A 99 15.07 -24.45 5.93
CA ASP A 99 15.98 -24.57 7.08
C ASP A 99 15.73 -23.46 8.10
N VAL A 100 15.64 -22.20 7.64
CA VAL A 100 15.33 -21.05 8.49
C VAL A 100 13.95 -21.20 9.13
N ARG A 101 12.94 -21.67 8.37
CA ARG A 101 11.59 -21.92 8.89
C ARG A 101 11.58 -23.02 9.95
N SER A 102 12.35 -24.09 9.76
CA SER A 102 12.46 -25.19 10.73
C SER A 102 13.20 -24.77 12.00
N ALA A 103 14.24 -23.93 11.88
CA ALA A 103 14.97 -23.38 13.02
C ALA A 103 14.04 -22.52 13.90
N TYR A 104 13.26 -21.62 13.30
CA TYR A 104 12.28 -20.81 14.02
C TYR A 104 11.12 -21.63 14.60
N ALA A 105 10.79 -22.79 14.02
CA ALA A 105 9.77 -23.70 14.54
C ALA A 105 10.21 -24.44 15.82
N ASN A 106 11.50 -24.43 16.17
CA ASN A 106 12.02 -25.07 17.37
C ASN A 106 12.41 -24.07 18.47
N ASP A 107 12.65 -22.81 18.11
CA ASP A 107 13.00 -21.73 19.05
C ASP A 107 11.79 -21.29 19.90
N ALA A 108 11.95 -21.30 21.23
CA ALA A 108 10.92 -20.93 22.20
C ALA A 108 10.61 -19.43 22.17
N ASP A 109 11.63 -18.58 22.01
CA ASP A 109 11.47 -17.13 21.99
C ASP A 109 10.78 -16.70 20.70
N ALA A 110 11.15 -17.31 19.57
CA ALA A 110 10.50 -17.08 18.29
C ALA A 110 9.01 -17.48 18.33
N LYS A 111 8.67 -18.62 18.96
CA LYS A 111 7.28 -19.04 19.17
C LYS A 111 6.50 -18.03 20.01
N GLN A 112 7.09 -17.53 21.10
CA GLN A 112 6.44 -16.55 21.97
C GLN A 112 6.20 -15.22 21.24
N LEU A 113 7.16 -14.75 20.45
CA LEU A 113 7.01 -13.55 19.62
C LEU A 113 5.93 -13.71 18.54
N LEU A 114 5.87 -14.86 17.87
CA LEU A 114 4.84 -15.17 16.88
C LEU A 114 3.45 -15.29 17.51
N ALA A 115 3.33 -15.87 18.71
CA ALA A 115 2.06 -15.96 19.42
C ALA A 115 1.58 -14.58 19.89
N THR A 116 2.48 -13.76 20.42
CA THR A 116 2.18 -12.43 20.92
C THR A 116 1.78 -11.50 19.78
N SER A 117 2.52 -11.50 18.67
CA SER A 117 2.18 -10.72 17.47
C SER A 117 0.83 -11.14 16.87
N ARG A 118 0.53 -12.44 16.80
CA ARG A 118 -0.80 -12.94 16.40
C ARG A 118 -1.90 -12.42 17.31
N HIS A 119 -1.71 -12.51 18.63
CA HIS A 119 -2.70 -12.03 19.61
C HIS A 119 -2.94 -10.52 19.49
N LEU A 120 -1.86 -9.72 19.37
CA LEU A 120 -1.96 -8.28 19.18
C LEU A 120 -2.71 -7.94 17.88
N LEU A 121 -2.40 -8.61 16.77
CA LEU A 121 -3.11 -8.42 15.51
C LEU A 121 -4.60 -8.79 15.62
N THR A 122 -4.94 -9.90 16.27
CA THR A 122 -6.35 -10.28 16.47
C THR A 122 -7.10 -9.28 17.33
N ASN A 123 -6.45 -8.71 18.35
CA ASN A 123 -7.07 -7.71 19.22
C ASN A 123 -7.20 -6.35 18.54
N LEU A 124 -6.23 -5.97 17.72
CA LEU A 124 -6.32 -4.76 16.88
C LEU A 124 -7.47 -4.88 15.86
N VAL A 125 -7.59 -6.02 15.18
CA VAL A 125 -8.68 -6.27 14.24
C VAL A 125 -10.04 -6.28 14.95
N ARG A 126 -10.15 -6.95 16.11
CA ARG A 126 -11.37 -6.98 16.92
C ARG A 126 -11.76 -5.59 17.43
N SER A 127 -10.80 -4.84 17.94
CA SER A 127 -11.00 -3.46 18.39
C SER A 127 -11.49 -2.59 17.24
N TRP A 128 -10.86 -2.70 16.07
CA TRP A 128 -11.26 -1.97 14.88
C TRP A 128 -12.69 -2.30 14.43
N LEU A 129 -13.09 -3.58 14.46
CA LEU A 129 -14.46 -4.01 14.16
C LEU A 129 -15.48 -3.45 15.18
N ASN A 130 -15.16 -3.47 16.47
CA ASN A 130 -16.04 -2.94 17.52
C ASN A 130 -16.19 -1.41 17.49
N THR A 131 -15.16 -0.67 17.08
CA THR A 131 -15.24 0.80 16.94
C THR A 131 -15.89 1.27 15.63
N SER A 132 -15.96 0.40 14.60
CA SER A 132 -16.42 0.79 13.26
C SER A 132 -17.88 0.48 12.97
N VAL A 133 -18.64 -0.05 13.93
CA VAL A 133 -20.11 -0.23 13.82
C VAL A 133 -20.83 0.76 14.74
N PRO A 134 -21.06 2.01 14.30
CA PRO A 134 -22.08 2.82 14.94
C PRO A 134 -23.45 2.21 14.63
N VAL A 135 -24.17 1.80 15.67
CA VAL A 135 -25.61 1.59 15.62
C VAL A 135 -26.23 2.95 15.28
N TYR A 136 -26.56 3.14 14.00
CA TYR A 136 -27.49 4.17 13.57
C TYR A 136 -28.64 3.44 12.87
N SER A 137 -29.70 3.21 13.64
CA SER A 137 -31.02 2.95 13.07
C SER A 137 -31.41 4.13 12.18
N ASP A 138 -32.02 3.82 11.04
CA ASP A 138 -32.60 4.74 10.06
C ASP A 138 -31.62 5.36 9.03
N ILE A 139 -31.49 4.68 7.88
CA ILE A 139 -31.78 5.19 6.51
C ILE A 139 -31.51 4.05 5.52
N VAL A 140 -32.57 3.61 4.83
CA VAL A 140 -32.54 2.68 3.71
C VAL A 140 -32.34 3.47 2.41
N TYR A 141 -31.25 3.22 1.68
CA TYR A 141 -31.15 3.31 0.21
C TYR A 141 -30.01 2.38 -0.24
N THR A 142 -30.35 1.12 -0.56
CA THR A 142 -30.37 0.52 -1.90
C THR A 142 -29.01 0.37 -2.59
N THR A 143 -28.55 -0.90 -2.60
CA THR A 143 -27.87 -1.63 -3.68
C THR A 143 -26.65 -1.01 -4.37
N ASP A 144 -25.47 -1.51 -4.02
CA ASP A 144 -24.58 -2.22 -4.95
C ASP A 144 -23.51 -3.00 -4.18
N TYR A 145 -23.92 -4.12 -3.57
CA TYR A 145 -23.03 -5.13 -3.01
C TYR A 145 -22.92 -6.30 -4.00
N CYS A 146 -22.02 -6.19 -4.97
CA CYS A 146 -21.65 -7.31 -5.84
C CYS A 146 -20.28 -7.92 -5.52
N PHE A 147 -19.66 -7.61 -4.36
CA PHE A 147 -18.33 -8.17 -4.02
C PHE A 147 -18.24 -8.91 -2.68
N THR A 148 -19.34 -9.06 -1.95
CA THR A 148 -19.36 -9.77 -0.64
C THR A 148 -20.12 -11.11 -0.65
N ALA A 149 -20.66 -11.54 -1.79
CA ALA A 149 -21.39 -12.81 -1.89
C ALA A 149 -20.51 -14.04 -2.20
N GLN A 150 -19.22 -13.87 -2.49
CA GLN A 150 -18.35 -14.98 -2.92
C GLN A 150 -17.40 -15.52 -1.85
N LEU A 151 -17.36 -14.92 -0.65
CA LEU A 151 -16.54 -15.42 0.46
C LEU A 151 -17.35 -16.08 1.58
N THR A 152 -18.67 -15.90 1.64
CA THR A 152 -19.53 -16.51 2.67
C THR A 152 -20.04 -17.90 2.29
N THR A 153 -20.20 -18.23 1.01
CA THR A 153 -20.61 -19.59 0.60
C THR A 153 -19.49 -20.63 0.79
N THR A 154 -18.22 -20.22 0.67
CA THR A 154 -17.08 -21.15 0.73
C THR A 154 -16.71 -21.54 2.16
N LEU A 155 -16.94 -20.67 3.15
CA LEU A 155 -16.64 -20.95 4.55
C LEU A 155 -17.69 -21.83 5.24
N ILE A 156 -18.95 -21.82 4.77
CA ILE A 156 -20.00 -22.72 5.28
C ILE A 156 -19.84 -24.13 4.69
N GLY A 157 -19.36 -24.26 3.44
CA GLY A 157 -19.14 -25.57 2.79
C GLY A 157 -17.95 -26.38 3.35
N LEU A 158 -16.94 -25.71 3.93
CA LEU A 158 -15.76 -26.38 4.51
C LEU A 158 -15.97 -26.82 5.97
N SER A 159 -16.92 -26.24 6.69
CA SER A 159 -17.26 -26.65 8.07
C SER A 159 -18.18 -27.87 8.12
N SER A 160 -18.96 -28.14 7.07
CA SER A 160 -19.92 -29.26 7.05
C SER A 160 -19.33 -30.59 6.54
N ARG A 161 -18.06 -30.60 6.10
CA ARG A 161 -17.37 -31.80 5.58
C ARG A 161 -16.46 -32.50 6.60
N THR A 162 -16.38 -31.98 7.83
CA THR A 162 -15.57 -32.56 8.92
C THR A 162 -16.41 -33.21 10.03
N THR A 163 -17.72 -33.36 9.82
CA THR A 163 -18.64 -34.02 10.78
C THR A 163 -19.38 -35.24 10.20
N LEU A 164 -18.98 -35.75 9.02
CA LEU A 164 -19.49 -37.00 8.44
C LEU A 164 -18.33 -37.80 7.81
N SER A 165 -17.53 -38.44 8.67
CA SER A 165 -16.81 -39.69 8.42
C SER A 165 -16.34 -40.27 9.75
#